data_AF-A0A5B0MT98-F1
#
_entry.id   AF-A0A5B0MT98-F1
#
_cell.length_a   1.000
_cell.length_b   1.000
_cell.length_c   1.000
_cell.angle_alpha   90.00
_cell.angle_beta   90.00
_cell.angle_gamma   90.00
#
_symmetry.space_group_name_H-M   'P 1'
#
loop_
_entity.id
_entity.type
_entity.pdbx_description
1 polymer ?
#
loop_
_entity_poly.entity_id
_entity_poly.type
_entity_poly.pdbx_seq_one_letter_code
_entity_poly.pdbx_strand_id
1 'polypeptide(L)'
;MNIPASIPPSLTLHHSELIQAISAALILRPILLLFEHCPLLIHSATAILSLSCCLISQPSLPLSLLTIYLCAESAFHLLFLHRYRQLHQTKLNLLPPPIPSAALRQQIVDGLISSFQSSSEFRQSLADWFYHIHTLKAVHLHQIHHDNLAQLLASLIFSTPLDSLPPVHRAEIHADIRRTQLAIKHVFKQGLNPQIRSYQHTLDPIQAQHRPLFFYLIIESLRILLHILLSLVGFRRHSIPLNQTSFSYWFHPGLSNPSSAQHPPIILVAGIVGLISVPHYAIYLLWKTRRPIFLVGNLSVSLTLSKPELDLVRVVPETAINNDGDAPVYRRKIQTLAEQSLSLKAMLDRHGFPPRSNEHKDTEPRQAGGAFLIGHSLGTCLTAHFVRHHPKYVVGTLSIDPISVLPYIPDLVRGFLYTEPKTVGQLLVRVISREIGVATVIQRHFHWFEFVMFPHLDQPGSPLGVSASHRHHFVLSEHDALVNHAQLARYLAMARPNCTFTSLQAAPHAGFLFFYLRPVVHLSLALLASSSPHLSRSHPPSPPLPLPASSSPTDLKLHPKPSHKPKPSFFRTLFSNPFVPLWTSSSDHFNAHLSVYWLLLFFVLLVGLPS
;
A
#
# COMPACT_ATOMS: atom_id res chain seq x y z
N MET A 1 -9.52 -61.40 -5.70
CA MET A 1 -9.87 -60.95 -4.33
C MET A 1 -9.13 -59.64 -4.11
N ASN A 2 -9.76 -58.49 -4.39
CA ASN A 2 -10.78 -57.76 -3.61
C ASN A 2 -10.16 -56.62 -2.76
N ILE A 3 -10.01 -55.44 -3.41
CA ILE A 3 -10.43 -54.04 -3.08
C ILE A 3 -10.60 -53.64 -1.56
N PRO A 4 -10.63 -52.35 -1.16
CA PRO A 4 -9.59 -51.31 -1.00
C PRO A 4 -9.66 -50.59 0.39
N ALA A 5 -8.88 -49.50 0.59
CA ALA A 5 -9.37 -48.34 1.33
C ALA A 5 -8.71 -47.05 0.81
N SER A 6 -9.34 -46.48 -0.22
CA SER A 6 -9.26 -45.06 -0.58
C SER A 6 -9.76 -44.21 0.59
N ILE A 7 -8.91 -43.33 1.13
CA ILE A 7 -9.37 -42.19 1.92
C ILE A 7 -9.89 -41.15 0.91
N PRO A 8 -11.14 -40.69 1.01
CA PRO A 8 -11.74 -39.81 0.01
C PRO A 8 -11.15 -38.39 0.10
N PRO A 9 -10.99 -37.68 -1.04
CA PRO A 9 -10.78 -36.25 -1.02
C PRO A 9 -12.15 -35.57 -0.86
N SER A 10 -12.65 -35.47 0.37
CA SER A 10 -13.91 -34.78 0.62
C SER A 10 -13.96 -34.20 2.02
N LEU A 11 -13.85 -32.87 2.13
CA LEU A 11 -14.63 -31.97 3.02
C LEU A 11 -14.00 -30.59 3.29
N THR A 12 -12.86 -30.24 2.68
CA THR A 12 -12.22 -28.92 2.91
C THR A 12 -12.61 -27.81 1.92
N LEU A 13 -13.16 -28.14 0.75
CA LEU A 13 -13.58 -27.14 -0.24
C LEU A 13 -15.00 -26.57 0.01
N HIS A 14 -15.96 -27.40 0.45
CA HIS A 14 -17.34 -26.94 0.67
C HIS A 14 -17.55 -26.14 1.98
N HIS A 15 -16.71 -26.34 3.01
CA HIS A 15 -16.80 -25.54 4.23
C HIS A 15 -16.26 -24.11 4.07
N SER A 16 -15.37 -23.86 3.10
CA SER A 16 -14.85 -22.51 2.83
C SER A 16 -15.90 -21.62 2.15
N GLU A 17 -16.57 -22.11 1.10
CA GLU A 17 -17.50 -21.28 0.33
C GLU A 17 -18.79 -20.95 1.10
N LEU A 18 -19.35 -21.90 1.85
CA LEU A 18 -20.55 -21.67 2.65
C LEU A 18 -20.27 -20.66 3.76
N ILE A 19 -19.15 -20.79 4.48
CA ILE A 19 -18.77 -19.86 5.55
C ILE A 19 -18.47 -18.47 4.97
N GLN A 20 -17.78 -18.39 3.82
CA GLN A 20 -17.57 -17.13 3.12
C GLN A 20 -18.89 -16.50 2.66
N ALA A 21 -19.84 -17.29 2.14
CA ALA A 21 -21.15 -16.82 1.73
C ALA A 21 -21.99 -16.35 2.93
N ILE A 22 -21.97 -17.06 4.05
CA ILE A 22 -22.63 -16.68 5.30
C ILE A 22 -22.01 -15.39 5.86
N SER A 23 -20.69 -15.28 5.91
CA SER A 23 -19.98 -14.07 6.33
C SER A 23 -20.29 -12.88 5.42
N ALA A 24 -20.31 -13.10 4.09
CA ALA A 24 -20.67 -12.09 3.11
C ALA A 24 -22.13 -11.62 3.27
N ALA A 25 -23.07 -12.53 3.52
CA ALA A 25 -24.48 -12.21 3.64
C ALA A 25 -24.86 -11.57 5.00
N LEU A 26 -24.36 -12.10 6.12
CA LEU A 26 -24.81 -11.72 7.45
C LEU A 26 -23.98 -10.61 8.11
N ILE A 27 -22.73 -10.42 7.70
CA ILE A 27 -21.83 -9.44 8.32
C ILE A 27 -21.49 -8.34 7.32
N LEU A 28 -21.02 -8.75 6.14
CA LEU A 28 -20.45 -7.83 5.18
C LEU A 28 -21.49 -6.93 4.51
N ARG A 29 -22.60 -7.53 4.05
CA ARG A 29 -23.65 -6.82 3.34
C ARG A 29 -24.37 -5.79 4.22
N PRO A 30 -24.74 -6.07 5.49
CA PRO A 30 -25.29 -5.05 6.39
C PRO A 30 -24.34 -3.88 6.62
N ILE A 31 -23.04 -4.12 6.80
CA ILE A 31 -22.04 -3.06 7.00
C ILE A 31 -21.94 -2.16 5.76
N LEU A 32 -21.92 -2.76 4.56
CA LEU A 32 -21.91 -2.00 3.30
C LEU A 32 -23.17 -1.17 3.12
N LEU A 33 -24.34 -1.76 3.37
CA LEU A 33 -25.62 -1.04 3.32
C LEU A 33 -25.67 0.10 4.32
N LEU A 34 -25.12 -0.10 5.53
CA LEU A 34 -25.01 0.95 6.51
C LEU A 34 -24.15 2.10 5.96
N PHE A 35 -22.94 1.85 5.46
CA PHE A 35 -22.11 2.91 4.89
C PHE A 35 -22.78 3.66 3.73
N GLU A 36 -23.55 2.95 2.91
CA GLU A 36 -24.27 3.52 1.77
C GLU A 36 -25.43 4.43 2.20
N HIS A 37 -26.20 4.03 3.22
CA HIS A 37 -27.41 4.74 3.68
C HIS A 37 -27.17 5.63 4.90
N CYS A 38 -25.99 5.55 5.51
CA CYS A 38 -25.61 6.29 6.72
C CYS A 38 -25.87 7.80 6.60
N PRO A 39 -25.55 8.50 5.48
CA PRO A 39 -25.83 9.93 5.37
C PRO A 39 -27.32 10.27 5.48
N LEU A 40 -28.21 9.49 4.87
CA LEU A 40 -29.65 9.74 4.93
C LEU A 40 -30.18 9.60 6.36
N LEU A 41 -29.75 8.54 7.05
CA LEU A 41 -30.09 8.32 8.46
C LEU A 41 -29.61 9.47 9.35
N ILE A 42 -28.38 9.96 9.12
CA ILE A 42 -27.81 11.10 9.84
C ILE A 42 -28.63 12.37 9.61
N HIS A 43 -28.99 12.71 8.36
CA HIS A 43 -29.79 13.92 8.09
C HIS A 43 -31.16 13.87 8.76
N SER A 44 -31.84 12.73 8.67
CA SER A 44 -33.13 12.51 9.34
C SER A 44 -33.00 12.61 10.87
N ALA A 45 -32.00 11.96 11.47
CA ALA A 45 -31.75 12.03 12.91
C ALA A 45 -31.42 13.45 13.37
N THR A 46 -30.61 14.18 12.60
CA THR A 46 -30.23 15.58 12.88
C THR A 46 -31.46 16.48 12.90
N ALA A 47 -32.36 16.34 11.92
CA ALA A 47 -33.58 17.13 11.84
C ALA A 47 -34.52 16.86 13.04
N ILE A 48 -34.72 15.58 13.38
CA ILE A 48 -35.58 15.16 14.50
C ILE A 48 -35.02 15.66 15.83
N LEU A 49 -33.74 15.39 16.11
CA LEU A 49 -33.13 15.71 17.41
C LEU A 49 -32.94 17.22 17.61
N SER A 50 -32.66 17.98 16.55
CA SER A 50 -32.61 19.44 16.62
C SER A 50 -33.99 20.02 16.96
N LEU A 51 -35.05 19.50 16.35
CA LEU A 51 -36.42 19.91 16.66
C LEU A 51 -36.79 19.54 18.11
N SER A 52 -36.46 18.33 18.56
CA SER A 52 -36.69 17.91 19.94
C SER A 52 -35.94 18.78 20.96
N CYS A 53 -34.69 19.17 20.68
CA CYS A 53 -33.92 20.06 21.56
C CYS A 53 -34.52 21.47 21.66
N CYS A 54 -35.12 21.98 20.58
CA CYS A 54 -35.81 23.27 20.59
C CYS A 54 -37.12 23.24 21.39
N LEU A 55 -37.78 22.08 21.46
CA LEU A 55 -39.06 21.92 22.17
C LEU A 55 -38.88 21.65 23.68
N ILE A 56 -37.71 21.18 24.10
CA ILE A 56 -37.41 20.86 25.51
C ILE A 56 -36.74 22.08 26.16
N SER A 57 -37.32 22.60 27.25
CA SER A 57 -36.79 23.79 27.94
C SER A 57 -35.40 23.58 28.57
N GLN A 58 -35.05 22.36 28.97
CA GLN A 58 -33.71 22.00 29.44
C GLN A 58 -33.31 20.61 28.91
N PRO A 59 -32.66 20.53 27.73
CA PRO A 59 -32.18 19.26 27.21
C PRO A 59 -31.05 18.71 28.09
N SER A 60 -31.00 17.39 28.25
CA SER A 60 -29.90 16.75 28.99
C SER A 60 -28.57 16.95 28.25
N LEU A 61 -27.46 16.93 29.00
CA LEU A 61 -26.11 17.06 28.42
C LEU A 61 -25.84 16.00 27.32
N PRO A 62 -26.17 14.70 27.51
CA PRO A 62 -25.96 13.69 26.46
C PRO A 62 -26.76 13.97 25.18
N LEU A 63 -28.02 14.41 25.32
CA LEU A 63 -28.86 14.76 24.18
C LEU A 63 -28.28 15.95 23.41
N SER A 64 -27.79 16.97 24.14
CA SER A 64 -27.15 18.14 23.54
C SER A 64 -25.87 17.77 22.79
N LEU A 65 -25.02 16.93 23.37
CA LEU A 65 -23.78 16.46 22.73
C LEU A 65 -24.07 15.61 21.48
N LEU A 66 -25.08 14.74 21.53
CA LEU A 66 -25.49 13.95 20.37
C LEU A 66 -26.00 14.84 19.24
N THR A 67 -26.85 15.83 19.54
CA THR A 67 -27.34 16.79 18.54
C THR A 67 -26.20 17.59 17.92
N ILE A 68 -25.24 18.07 18.72
CA ILE A 68 -24.04 18.77 18.23
C ILE A 68 -23.25 17.88 17.28
N TYR A 69 -23.01 16.61 17.65
CA TYR A 69 -22.30 15.66 16.80
C TYR A 69 -23.05 15.43 15.47
N LEU A 70 -24.35 15.20 15.50
CA LEU A 70 -25.16 14.96 14.30
C LEU A 70 -25.20 16.18 13.37
N CYS A 71 -25.26 17.40 13.93
CA CYS A 71 -25.10 18.63 13.16
C CYS A 71 -23.72 18.73 12.51
N ALA A 72 -22.65 18.42 13.25
CA ALA A 72 -21.29 18.42 12.72
C ALA A 72 -21.10 17.37 11.61
N GLU A 73 -21.64 16.17 11.80
CA GLU A 73 -21.64 15.09 10.80
C GLU A 73 -22.42 15.48 9.54
N SER A 74 -23.59 16.10 9.69
CA SER A 74 -24.38 16.61 8.56
C SER A 74 -23.62 17.67 7.77
N ALA A 75 -23.00 18.64 8.45
CA ALA A 75 -22.16 19.65 7.82
C ALA A 75 -20.94 19.02 7.11
N PHE A 76 -20.33 18.01 7.73
CA PHE A 76 -19.21 17.28 7.16
C PHE A 76 -19.59 16.49 5.90
N HIS A 77 -20.77 15.86 5.88
CA HIS A 77 -21.30 15.22 4.67
C HIS A 77 -21.57 16.24 3.54
N LEU A 78 -22.10 17.43 3.86
CA LEU A 78 -22.28 18.49 2.87
C LEU A 78 -20.93 18.97 2.29
N LEU A 79 -19.90 19.08 3.13
CA LEU A 79 -18.53 19.37 2.68
C LEU A 79 -18.01 18.27 1.74
N PHE A 80 -18.23 16.99 2.07
CA PHE A 80 -17.91 15.86 1.20
C PHE A 80 -18.61 15.99 -0.16
N LEU A 81 -19.92 16.24 -0.19
CA LEU A 81 -20.67 16.41 -1.44
C LEU A 81 -20.16 17.59 -2.27
N HIS A 82 -19.82 18.70 -1.62
CA HIS A 82 -19.24 19.86 -2.29
C HIS A 82 -17.91 19.52 -2.96
N ARG A 83 -16.99 18.89 -2.22
CA ARG A 83 -15.68 18.46 -2.74
C ARG A 83 -15.82 17.40 -3.83
N TYR A 84 -16.73 16.43 -3.66
CA TYR A 84 -17.01 15.39 -4.65
C TYR A 84 -17.54 15.96 -5.97
N ARG A 85 -18.42 16.97 -5.91
CA ARG A 85 -18.88 17.70 -7.09
C ARG A 85 -17.74 18.45 -7.78
N GLN A 86 -16.88 19.13 -7.01
CA GLN A 86 -15.70 19.82 -7.56
C GLN A 86 -14.78 18.88 -8.32
N LEU A 87 -14.57 17.64 -7.84
CA LEU A 87 -13.76 16.65 -8.53
C LEU A 87 -14.27 16.27 -9.93
N HIS A 88 -15.58 16.41 -10.17
CA HIS A 88 -16.23 16.10 -11.44
C HIS A 88 -16.42 17.34 -12.33
N GLN A 89 -15.97 18.52 -11.90
CA GLN A 89 -16.04 19.73 -12.72
C GLN A 89 -14.96 19.71 -13.80
N THR A 90 -15.38 19.55 -15.06
CA THR A 90 -14.53 19.48 -16.25
C THR A 90 -13.97 20.82 -16.72
N LYS A 91 -14.36 21.94 -16.10
CA LYS A 91 -14.01 23.30 -16.55
C LYS A 91 -12.61 23.78 -16.14
N LEU A 92 -11.89 23.00 -15.33
CA LEU A 92 -10.56 23.39 -14.85
C LEU A 92 -9.48 22.98 -15.85
N ASN A 93 -8.61 23.91 -16.23
CA ASN A 93 -7.43 23.63 -17.03
C ASN A 93 -6.37 22.95 -16.16
N LEU A 94 -6.47 21.61 -16.04
CA LEU A 94 -5.54 20.80 -15.27
C LEU A 94 -4.32 20.43 -16.09
N LEU A 95 -3.15 20.40 -15.44
CA LEU A 95 -1.93 19.84 -16.02
C LEU A 95 -2.19 18.41 -16.52
N PRO A 96 -1.77 18.07 -17.74
CA PRO A 96 -1.90 16.72 -18.26
C PRO A 96 -1.15 15.71 -17.37
N PRO A 97 -1.58 14.44 -17.36
CA PRO A 97 -0.88 13.38 -16.67
C PRO A 97 0.54 13.19 -17.24
N PRO A 98 1.49 12.65 -16.46
CA PRO A 98 2.83 12.35 -16.96
C PRO A 98 2.74 11.34 -18.10
N ILE A 99 3.49 11.58 -19.18
CA ILE A 99 3.60 10.67 -20.32
C ILE A 99 5.06 10.20 -20.38
N PRO A 100 5.35 8.88 -20.38
CA PRO A 100 6.72 8.38 -20.51
C PRO A 100 7.32 8.78 -21.85
N SER A 101 8.65 8.92 -21.94
CA SER A 101 9.31 9.13 -23.23
C SER A 101 9.05 7.97 -24.19
N ALA A 102 9.11 8.19 -25.50
CA ALA A 102 8.84 7.14 -26.49
C ALA A 102 9.72 5.90 -26.31
N ALA A 103 11.00 6.09 -25.99
CA ALA A 103 11.93 4.99 -25.69
C ALA A 103 11.49 4.20 -24.44
N LEU A 104 11.06 4.91 -23.38
CA LEU A 104 10.58 4.26 -22.16
C LEU A 104 9.27 3.49 -22.41
N ARG A 105 8.34 4.04 -23.21
CA ARG A 105 7.10 3.34 -23.60
C ARG A 105 7.39 2.04 -24.33
N GLN A 106 8.33 2.04 -25.27
CA GLN A 106 8.75 0.82 -25.96
C GLN A 106 9.28 -0.24 -24.98
N GLN A 107 10.20 0.15 -24.09
CA GLN A 107 10.76 -0.74 -23.06
C GLN A 107 9.70 -1.26 -22.08
N ILE A 108 8.69 -0.45 -21.74
CA ILE A 108 7.58 -0.86 -20.89
C ILE A 108 6.76 -1.96 -21.57
N VAL A 109 6.42 -1.77 -22.85
CA VAL A 109 5.63 -2.75 -23.61
C VAL A 109 6.43 -4.04 -23.81
N ASP A 110 7.71 -3.96 -24.14
CA ASP A 110 8.57 -5.14 -24.30
C ASP A 110 8.78 -5.86 -22.96
N GLY A 111 8.97 -5.11 -21.87
CA GLY A 111 9.04 -5.63 -20.52
C GLY A 111 7.76 -6.37 -20.12
N LEU A 112 6.59 -5.77 -20.37
CA LEU A 112 5.29 -6.37 -20.11
C LEU A 112 5.09 -7.67 -20.88
N ILE A 113 5.34 -7.65 -22.20
CA ILE A 113 5.15 -8.84 -23.04
C ILE A 113 6.08 -9.97 -22.60
N SER A 114 7.34 -9.66 -22.30
CA SER A 114 8.34 -10.64 -21.87
C SER A 114 8.15 -11.15 -20.43
N SER A 115 7.27 -10.53 -19.64
CA SER A 115 6.97 -11.00 -18.29
C SER A 115 6.11 -12.26 -18.25
N PHE A 116 5.44 -12.61 -19.35
CA PHE A 116 4.60 -13.81 -19.43
C PHE A 116 5.39 -15.01 -19.97
N GLN A 117 5.29 -16.15 -19.29
CA GLN A 117 6.02 -17.38 -19.66
C GLN A 117 5.45 -18.05 -20.90
N SER A 118 4.15 -17.86 -21.13
CA SER A 118 3.43 -18.51 -22.21
C SER A 118 2.40 -17.59 -22.84
N SER A 119 2.09 -17.86 -24.10
CA SER A 119 1.06 -17.16 -24.85
C SER A 119 -0.32 -17.32 -24.18
N SER A 120 -0.63 -18.49 -23.61
CA SER A 120 -1.90 -18.73 -22.92
C SER A 120 -2.05 -17.90 -21.65
N GLU A 121 -0.99 -17.77 -20.86
CA GLU A 121 -0.99 -16.91 -19.67
C GLU A 121 -1.26 -15.45 -20.04
N PHE A 122 -0.57 -14.95 -21.07
CA PHE A 122 -0.77 -13.59 -21.53
C PHE A 122 -2.19 -13.37 -22.06
N ARG A 123 -2.74 -14.34 -22.82
CA ARG A 123 -4.14 -14.29 -23.29
C ARG A 123 -5.13 -14.18 -22.14
N GLN A 124 -4.95 -14.96 -21.06
CA GLN A 124 -5.84 -14.94 -19.90
C GLN A 124 -5.73 -13.60 -19.18
N SER A 125 -4.51 -13.16 -18.86
CA SER A 125 -4.30 -11.88 -18.17
C SER A 125 -4.83 -10.69 -18.97
N LEU A 126 -4.71 -10.71 -20.31
CA LEU A 126 -5.28 -9.69 -21.18
C LEU A 126 -6.81 -9.73 -21.17
N ALA A 127 -7.42 -10.91 -21.19
CA ALA A 127 -8.87 -11.06 -21.15
C ALA A 127 -9.46 -10.55 -19.82
N ASP A 128 -8.76 -10.74 -18.72
CA ASP A 128 -9.16 -10.31 -17.37
C ASP A 128 -9.19 -8.78 -17.19
N TRP A 129 -8.65 -8.00 -18.15
CA TRP A 129 -8.82 -6.56 -18.19
C TRP A 129 -10.21 -6.12 -18.68
N PHE A 130 -10.99 -7.03 -19.27
CA PHE A 130 -12.27 -6.73 -19.90
C PHE A 130 -13.43 -7.38 -19.16
N TYR A 131 -14.57 -6.71 -19.18
CA TYR A 131 -15.81 -7.18 -18.59
C TYR A 131 -17.01 -6.81 -19.47
N HIS A 132 -18.07 -7.60 -19.37
CA HIS A 132 -19.34 -7.30 -20.03
C HIS A 132 -20.07 -6.16 -19.34
N ILE A 133 -20.56 -5.19 -20.11
CA ILE A 133 -21.18 -3.96 -19.55
C ILE A 133 -22.41 -4.27 -18.70
N HIS A 134 -23.24 -5.23 -19.12
CA HIS A 134 -24.51 -5.53 -18.45
C HIS A 134 -24.39 -6.57 -17.34
N THR A 135 -23.46 -7.52 -17.45
CA THR A 135 -23.36 -8.65 -16.52
C THR A 135 -22.17 -8.53 -15.56
N LEU A 136 -21.21 -7.64 -15.85
CA LEU A 136 -19.93 -7.50 -15.15
C LEU A 136 -19.11 -8.81 -15.08
N LYS A 137 -19.41 -9.77 -15.96
CA LYS A 137 -18.73 -11.06 -16.06
C LYS A 137 -17.45 -10.96 -16.88
N ALA A 138 -16.55 -11.91 -16.64
CA ALA A 138 -15.32 -12.08 -17.40
C ALA A 138 -15.60 -12.25 -18.90
N VAL A 139 -14.66 -11.79 -19.72
CA VAL A 139 -14.73 -11.79 -21.18
C VAL A 139 -13.75 -12.83 -21.72
N HIS A 140 -14.10 -13.47 -22.84
CA HIS A 140 -13.17 -14.33 -23.56
C HIS A 140 -12.40 -13.54 -24.61
N LEU A 141 -11.15 -13.95 -24.87
CA LEU A 141 -10.23 -13.25 -25.78
C LEU A 141 -10.84 -12.94 -27.16
N HIS A 142 -11.58 -13.88 -27.76
CA HIS A 142 -12.17 -13.72 -29.09
C HIS A 142 -13.25 -12.63 -29.17
N GLN A 143 -13.80 -12.18 -28.04
CA GLN A 143 -14.79 -11.11 -27.95
C GLN A 143 -14.13 -9.73 -27.94
N ILE A 144 -12.82 -9.65 -27.66
CA ILE A 144 -12.06 -8.41 -27.64
C ILE A 144 -11.78 -8.02 -29.09
N HIS A 145 -12.18 -6.82 -29.48
CA HIS A 145 -11.84 -6.29 -30.79
C HIS A 145 -10.65 -5.33 -30.70
N HIS A 146 -10.10 -5.00 -31.86
CA HIS A 146 -8.94 -4.14 -32.03
C HIS A 146 -9.10 -2.81 -31.28
N ASP A 147 -10.25 -2.15 -31.39
CA ASP A 147 -10.45 -0.83 -30.76
C ASP A 147 -10.68 -0.91 -29.26
N ASN A 148 -11.19 -2.05 -28.76
CA ASN A 148 -11.27 -2.29 -27.31
C ASN A 148 -9.86 -2.35 -26.70
N LEU A 149 -8.92 -3.02 -27.38
CA LEU A 149 -7.52 -3.06 -26.94
C LEU A 149 -6.84 -1.69 -27.08
N ALA A 150 -7.11 -0.96 -28.16
CA ALA A 150 -6.59 0.39 -28.35
C ALA A 150 -7.02 1.34 -27.22
N GLN A 151 -8.28 1.27 -26.78
CA GLN A 151 -8.79 2.04 -25.65
C GLN A 151 -8.09 1.67 -24.32
N LEU A 152 -7.85 0.38 -24.08
CA LEU A 152 -7.11 -0.07 -22.89
C LEU A 152 -5.67 0.47 -22.88
N LEU A 153 -4.95 0.34 -24.00
CA LEU A 153 -3.56 0.82 -24.10
C LEU A 153 -3.46 2.35 -23.99
N ALA A 154 -4.40 3.08 -24.62
CA ALA A 154 -4.52 4.53 -24.47
C ALA A 154 -4.66 4.95 -22.99
N SER A 155 -5.54 4.25 -22.26
CA SER A 155 -5.75 4.50 -20.84
C SER A 155 -4.53 4.16 -19.98
N LEU A 156 -3.95 2.97 -20.17
CA LEU A 156 -2.83 2.49 -19.35
C LEU A 156 -1.52 3.26 -19.54
N ILE A 157 -1.23 3.75 -20.76
CA ILE A 157 0.05 4.39 -21.10
C ILE A 157 -0.05 5.91 -21.11
N PHE A 158 -1.17 6.46 -21.58
CA PHE A 158 -1.32 7.91 -21.78
C PHE A 158 -2.37 8.54 -20.85
N SER A 159 -3.12 7.74 -20.08
CA SER A 159 -4.20 8.22 -19.22
C SER A 159 -5.15 9.20 -19.93
N THR A 160 -5.41 8.93 -21.22
CA THR A 160 -6.17 9.78 -22.12
C THR A 160 -7.09 8.91 -22.98
N PRO A 161 -8.34 9.32 -23.27
CA PRO A 161 -9.21 8.61 -24.19
C PRO A 161 -8.58 8.48 -25.58
N LEU A 162 -8.82 7.36 -26.27
CA LEU A 162 -8.24 7.07 -27.58
C LEU A 162 -8.52 8.18 -28.62
N ASP A 163 -9.74 8.72 -28.64
CA ASP A 163 -10.18 9.72 -29.61
C ASP A 163 -9.49 11.09 -29.40
N SER A 164 -9.03 11.35 -28.17
CA SER A 164 -8.32 12.59 -27.81
C SER A 164 -6.81 12.49 -28.05
N LEU A 165 -6.28 11.33 -28.45
CA LEU A 165 -4.85 11.14 -28.66
C LEU A 165 -4.37 11.72 -30.00
N PRO A 166 -3.18 12.36 -30.03
CA PRO A 166 -2.54 12.76 -31.27
C PRO A 166 -2.35 11.58 -32.23
N PRO A 167 -2.39 11.80 -33.56
CA PRO A 167 -2.21 10.75 -34.56
C PRO A 167 -0.95 9.90 -34.36
N VAL A 168 0.14 10.53 -33.90
CA VAL A 168 1.42 9.85 -33.62
C VAL A 168 1.27 8.80 -32.50
N HIS A 169 0.61 9.14 -31.40
CA HIS A 169 0.37 8.19 -30.30
C HIS A 169 -0.63 7.10 -30.68
N ARG A 170 -1.63 7.41 -31.52
CA ARG A 170 -2.52 6.38 -32.08
C ARG A 170 -1.75 5.39 -32.94
N ALA A 171 -0.86 5.86 -33.81
CA ALA A 171 0.00 5.00 -34.63
C ALA A 171 0.90 4.09 -33.77
N GLU A 172 1.43 4.60 -32.66
CA GLU A 172 2.20 3.82 -31.68
C GLU A 172 1.34 2.72 -31.04
N ILE A 173 0.13 3.04 -30.57
CA ILE A 173 -0.81 2.05 -30.02
C ILE A 173 -1.10 0.94 -31.05
N HIS A 174 -1.31 1.29 -32.33
CA HIS A 174 -1.50 0.29 -33.38
C HIS A 174 -0.27 -0.61 -33.57
N ALA A 175 0.94 -0.09 -33.40
CA ALA A 175 2.15 -0.91 -33.39
C ALA A 175 2.21 -1.84 -32.18
N ASP A 176 1.79 -1.38 -31.01
CA ASP A 176 1.75 -2.14 -29.77
C ASP A 176 0.72 -3.27 -29.81
N ILE A 177 -0.42 -3.02 -30.46
CA ILE A 177 -1.42 -4.05 -30.74
C ILE A 177 -0.81 -5.13 -31.64
N ARG A 178 -0.05 -4.77 -32.69
CA ARG A 178 0.62 -5.77 -33.54
C ARG A 178 1.62 -6.61 -32.74
N ARG A 179 2.44 -5.98 -31.89
CA ARG A 179 3.37 -6.68 -30.98
C ARG A 179 2.63 -7.64 -30.05
N THR A 180 1.52 -7.18 -29.48
CA THR A 180 0.65 -7.98 -28.62
C THR A 180 0.09 -9.18 -29.39
N GLN A 181 -0.50 -8.99 -30.56
CA GLN A 181 -1.06 -10.05 -31.41
C GLN A 181 -0.05 -11.15 -31.74
N LEU A 182 1.20 -10.77 -32.02
CA LEU A 182 2.28 -11.72 -32.27
C LEU A 182 2.60 -12.54 -31.01
N ALA A 183 2.74 -11.89 -29.85
CA ALA A 183 3.03 -12.55 -28.59
C ALA A 183 1.90 -13.51 -28.14
N ILE A 184 0.64 -13.08 -28.31
CA ILE A 184 -0.52 -13.91 -27.98
C ILE A 184 -0.93 -14.85 -29.12
N LYS A 185 -0.27 -14.83 -30.29
CA LYS A 185 -0.65 -15.63 -31.48
C LYS A 185 -2.16 -15.57 -31.79
N HIS A 186 -2.73 -14.37 -31.72
CA HIS A 186 -4.16 -14.12 -31.95
C HIS A 186 -4.34 -12.78 -32.65
N VAL A 187 -5.25 -12.71 -33.61
CA VAL A 187 -5.58 -11.50 -34.37
C VAL A 187 -6.94 -11.02 -33.93
N PHE A 188 -7.04 -9.77 -33.48
CA PHE A 188 -8.29 -9.19 -33.03
C PHE A 188 -9.18 -8.82 -34.20
N LYS A 189 -10.50 -9.00 -34.04
CA LYS A 189 -11.48 -8.52 -35.02
C LYS A 189 -11.42 -7.00 -35.10
N GLN A 190 -11.59 -6.44 -36.29
CA GLN A 190 -11.57 -4.99 -36.50
C GLN A 190 -12.78 -4.30 -35.85
N GLY A 191 -12.61 -3.02 -35.52
CA GLY A 191 -13.64 -2.18 -34.91
C GLY A 191 -13.74 -2.32 -33.39
N LEU A 192 -14.87 -1.84 -32.86
CA LEU A 192 -15.20 -1.87 -31.44
C LEU A 192 -16.27 -2.93 -31.16
N ASN A 193 -16.10 -3.73 -30.09
CA ASN A 193 -17.21 -4.49 -29.53
C ASN A 193 -17.92 -3.62 -28.46
N PRO A 194 -19.17 -3.21 -28.67
CA PRO A 194 -19.89 -2.33 -27.74
C PRO A 194 -20.40 -3.05 -26.49
N GLN A 195 -20.33 -4.39 -26.43
CA GLN A 195 -20.85 -5.18 -25.30
C GLN A 195 -19.85 -5.35 -24.16
N ILE A 196 -18.60 -4.94 -24.37
CA ILE A 196 -17.51 -5.08 -23.40
C ILE A 196 -16.85 -3.72 -23.13
N ARG A 197 -16.25 -3.60 -21.95
CA ARG A 197 -15.38 -2.47 -21.57
C ARG A 197 -14.13 -3.01 -20.89
N SER A 198 -13.07 -2.20 -20.87
CA SER A 198 -11.87 -2.47 -20.10
C SER A 198 -11.87 -1.67 -18.81
N TYR A 199 -11.17 -2.13 -17.78
CA TYR A 199 -10.90 -1.30 -16.60
C TYR A 199 -9.97 -0.14 -16.99
N GLN A 200 -10.40 1.09 -16.71
CA GLN A 200 -9.67 2.30 -17.09
C GLN A 200 -9.62 3.25 -15.89
N HIS A 201 -9.00 2.82 -14.79
CA HIS A 201 -9.07 3.52 -13.49
C HIS A 201 -8.70 5.00 -13.55
N THR A 202 -7.78 5.38 -14.44
CA THR A 202 -7.36 6.78 -14.65
C THR A 202 -8.44 7.66 -15.30
N LEU A 203 -9.34 7.05 -16.08
CA LEU A 203 -10.39 7.72 -16.85
C LEU A 203 -11.78 7.53 -16.25
N ASP A 204 -12.01 6.39 -15.60
CA ASP A 204 -13.28 6.06 -14.97
C ASP A 204 -13.66 7.12 -13.90
N PRO A 205 -14.97 7.33 -13.66
CA PRO A 205 -15.44 8.26 -12.64
C PRO A 205 -14.82 7.96 -11.26
N ILE A 206 -14.53 9.01 -10.49
CA ILE A 206 -13.94 8.83 -9.16
C ILE A 206 -14.97 8.16 -8.26
N GLN A 207 -14.61 7.01 -7.73
CA GLN A 207 -15.42 6.14 -6.91
C GLN A 207 -15.20 6.48 -5.44
N ALA A 208 -15.65 7.66 -5.01
CA ALA A 208 -15.58 8.06 -3.60
C ALA A 208 -16.91 7.89 -2.87
N GLN A 209 -16.83 7.60 -1.58
CA GLN A 209 -17.95 7.45 -0.66
C GLN A 209 -17.68 8.24 0.63
N HIS A 210 -18.75 8.72 1.27
CA HIS A 210 -18.64 9.41 2.54
C HIS A 210 -18.04 8.49 3.62
N ARG A 211 -17.24 9.07 4.51
CA ARG A 211 -16.75 8.42 5.72
C ARG A 211 -17.22 9.27 6.91
N PRO A 212 -17.81 8.67 7.95
CA PRO A 212 -18.26 9.43 9.10
C PRO A 212 -17.16 10.32 9.68
N LEU A 213 -17.49 11.48 10.24
CA LEU A 213 -16.53 12.37 10.90
C LEU A 213 -15.77 11.62 12.00
N PHE A 214 -16.47 10.77 12.77
CA PHE A 214 -15.83 9.96 13.82
C PHE A 214 -14.74 9.02 13.29
N PHE A 215 -14.88 8.49 12.07
CA PHE A 215 -13.81 7.69 11.43
C PHE A 215 -12.51 8.51 11.33
N TYR A 216 -12.62 9.77 10.87
CA TYR A 216 -11.47 10.65 10.80
C TYR A 216 -10.96 11.03 12.18
N LEU A 217 -11.84 11.32 13.15
CA LEU A 217 -11.42 11.63 14.52
C LEU A 217 -10.61 10.49 15.16
N ILE A 218 -10.96 9.23 14.91
CA ILE A 218 -10.15 8.09 15.33
C ILE A 218 -8.77 8.14 14.66
N ILE A 219 -8.71 8.23 13.33
CA ILE A 219 -7.44 8.25 12.58
C ILE A 219 -6.53 9.39 13.03
N GLU A 220 -7.10 10.58 13.24
CA GLU A 220 -6.42 11.76 13.78
C GLU A 220 -5.86 11.51 15.18
N SER A 221 -6.66 10.92 16.07
CA SER A 221 -6.26 10.58 17.43
C SER A 221 -5.13 9.55 17.45
N LEU A 222 -5.24 8.50 16.63
CA LEU A 222 -4.20 7.48 16.48
C LEU A 222 -2.89 8.10 15.96
N ARG A 223 -2.99 9.04 15.01
CA ARG A 223 -1.84 9.74 14.49
C ARG A 223 -1.17 10.65 15.52
N ILE A 224 -1.95 11.36 16.34
CA ILE A 224 -1.42 12.16 17.45
C ILE A 224 -0.69 11.27 18.46
N LEU A 225 -1.33 10.17 18.89
CA LEU A 225 -0.72 9.20 19.80
C LEU A 225 0.58 8.65 19.22
N LEU A 226 0.60 8.32 17.93
CA LEU A 226 1.79 7.88 17.23
C LEU A 226 2.91 8.93 17.27
N HIS A 227 2.59 10.19 16.97
CA HIS A 227 3.59 11.26 17.00
C HIS A 227 4.20 11.44 18.39
N ILE A 228 3.38 11.33 19.44
CA ILE A 228 3.83 11.34 20.83
C ILE A 228 4.77 10.15 21.07
N LEU A 229 4.34 8.93 20.71
CA LEU A 229 5.15 7.72 20.90
C LEU A 229 6.50 7.79 20.18
N LEU A 230 6.52 8.21 18.91
CA LEU A 230 7.74 8.36 18.13
C LEU A 230 8.68 9.40 18.76
N SER A 231 8.13 10.53 19.22
CA SER A 231 8.90 11.58 19.91
C SER A 231 9.50 11.07 21.22
N LEU A 232 8.74 10.30 22.01
CA LEU A 232 9.21 9.68 23.27
C LEU A 232 10.33 8.66 23.02
N VAL A 233 10.29 7.94 21.90
CA VAL A 233 11.36 7.01 21.49
C VAL A 233 12.58 7.75 20.91
N GLY A 234 12.48 9.06 20.67
CA GLY A 234 13.60 9.90 20.22
C GLY A 234 13.58 10.23 18.72
N PHE A 235 12.54 9.84 17.98
CA PHE A 235 12.39 10.28 16.59
C PHE A 235 12.04 11.76 16.54
N ARG A 236 12.58 12.45 15.54
CA ARG A 236 12.27 13.86 15.26
C ARG A 236 11.60 14.00 13.90
N ARG A 237 10.56 14.82 13.84
CA ARG A 237 9.86 15.12 12.59
C ARG A 237 10.60 16.20 11.81
N HIS A 238 10.75 15.98 10.52
CA HIS A 238 11.32 16.92 9.58
C HIS A 238 10.42 17.06 8.34
N SER A 239 10.65 18.12 7.58
CA SER A 239 10.00 18.34 6.30
C SER A 239 10.96 18.90 5.27
N ILE A 240 10.69 18.57 4.00
CA ILE A 240 11.36 19.12 2.82
C ILE A 240 10.28 19.79 1.97
N PRO A 241 10.25 21.13 1.89
CA PRO A 241 9.34 21.84 1.01
C PRO A 241 9.80 21.68 -0.45
N LEU A 242 8.86 21.33 -1.34
CA LEU A 242 9.13 21.20 -2.78
C LEU A 242 7.86 21.53 -3.57
N ASN A 243 7.95 22.44 -4.55
CA ASN A 243 6.86 22.81 -5.46
C ASN A 243 5.51 23.06 -4.76
N GLN A 244 5.50 23.88 -3.70
CA GLN A 244 4.30 24.22 -2.89
C GLN A 244 3.67 23.03 -2.13
N THR A 245 4.35 21.88 -2.10
CA THR A 245 4.06 20.72 -1.26
C THR A 245 5.15 20.54 -0.19
N SER A 246 4.93 19.66 0.78
CA SER A 246 5.89 19.42 1.86
C SER A 246 6.01 17.93 2.15
N PHE A 247 7.19 17.38 1.89
CA PHE A 247 7.51 15.98 2.15
C PHE A 247 7.88 15.83 3.62
N SER A 248 7.03 15.18 4.43
CA SER A 248 7.27 14.97 5.86
C SER A 248 7.86 13.58 6.13
N TYR A 249 8.82 13.50 7.04
CA TYR A 249 9.39 12.24 7.51
C TYR A 249 9.79 12.32 8.98
N TRP A 250 9.98 11.16 9.61
CA TRP A 250 10.55 11.03 10.95
C TRP A 250 11.96 10.45 10.85
N PHE A 251 12.87 10.97 11.68
CA PHE A 251 14.26 10.53 11.71
C PHE A 251 14.70 10.23 13.14
N HIS A 252 15.39 9.10 13.31
CA HIS A 252 16.12 8.77 14.53
C HIS A 252 17.59 8.53 14.17
N PRO A 253 18.56 9.20 14.82
CA PRO A 253 19.99 9.08 14.47
C PRO A 253 20.61 7.71 14.80
N GLY A 254 19.92 6.89 15.57
CA GLY A 254 20.37 5.58 16.03
C GLY A 254 20.70 5.60 17.53
N LEU A 255 20.98 4.43 18.10
CA LEU A 255 21.28 4.27 19.54
C LEU A 255 22.78 4.04 19.80
N SER A 256 23.63 4.21 18.79
CA SER A 256 25.06 3.90 18.83
C SER A 256 25.90 5.17 18.73
N ASN A 257 27.06 5.18 19.40
CA ASN A 257 28.09 6.24 19.35
C ASN A 257 28.46 6.67 17.91
N PRO A 258 29.06 7.85 17.70
CA PRO A 258 29.30 8.48 16.39
C PRO A 258 30.04 7.63 15.34
N SER A 259 30.68 6.52 15.73
CA SER A 259 31.22 5.49 14.83
C SER A 259 30.14 4.77 13.98
N SER A 260 28.85 4.93 14.32
CA SER A 260 27.69 4.37 13.58
C SER A 260 27.45 4.98 12.20
N ALA A 261 28.15 6.07 11.86
CA ALA A 261 28.23 6.62 10.50
C ALA A 261 28.82 5.63 9.46
N GLN A 262 29.32 4.47 9.90
CA GLN A 262 29.83 3.40 9.02
C GLN A 262 28.75 2.47 8.46
N HIS A 263 27.50 2.52 8.95
CA HIS A 263 26.44 1.64 8.47
C HIS A 263 25.34 2.42 7.73
N PRO A 264 24.85 1.91 6.58
CA PRO A 264 23.80 2.58 5.84
C PRO A 264 22.51 2.66 6.68
N PRO A 265 21.81 3.81 6.66
CA PRO A 265 20.55 3.99 7.37
C PRO A 265 19.45 3.12 6.76
N ILE A 266 18.40 2.89 7.53
CA ILE A 266 17.20 2.17 7.08
C ILE A 266 16.11 3.19 6.74
N ILE A 267 15.54 3.12 5.55
CA ILE A 267 14.38 3.92 5.16
C ILE A 267 13.16 3.00 5.13
N LEU A 268 12.19 3.21 6.02
CA LEU A 268 10.90 2.53 5.97
C LEU A 268 9.89 3.43 5.26
N VAL A 269 9.38 2.95 4.14
CA VAL A 269 8.35 3.62 3.34
C VAL A 269 7.01 2.93 3.57
N ALA A 270 6.09 3.65 4.22
CA ALA A 270 4.79 3.11 4.60
C ALA A 270 3.82 2.98 3.43
N GLY A 271 2.83 2.10 3.59
CA GLY A 271 1.74 1.89 2.63
C GLY A 271 0.60 2.92 2.77
N ILE A 272 -0.58 2.56 2.27
CA ILE A 272 -1.72 3.46 2.14
C ILE A 272 -2.28 3.97 3.48
N VAL A 273 -2.20 3.17 4.54
CA VAL A 273 -2.62 3.56 5.91
C VAL A 273 -1.58 4.48 6.59
N GLY A 274 -0.50 4.83 5.86
CA GLY A 274 0.54 5.74 6.30
C GLY A 274 1.35 5.20 7.49
N LEU A 275 1.95 6.12 8.24
CA LEU A 275 2.88 5.81 9.34
C LEU A 275 2.24 5.09 10.52
N ILE A 276 0.90 5.00 10.60
CA ILE A 276 0.19 4.25 11.65
C ILE A 276 0.57 2.76 11.58
N SER A 277 0.88 2.25 10.38
CA SER A 277 1.11 0.83 10.15
C SER A 277 2.52 0.35 10.52
N VAL A 278 3.57 1.16 10.36
CA VAL A 278 4.98 0.72 10.48
C VAL A 278 5.75 1.05 11.79
N PRO A 279 5.19 1.71 12.83
CA PRO A 279 6.02 2.29 13.88
C PRO A 279 6.55 1.24 14.86
N HIS A 280 5.77 0.21 15.17
CA HIS A 280 6.24 -0.89 16.01
C HIS A 280 7.36 -1.67 15.29
N TYR A 281 7.27 -1.82 13.97
CA TYR A 281 8.33 -2.44 13.16
C TYR A 281 9.60 -1.58 13.16
N ALA A 282 9.46 -0.27 12.99
CA ALA A 282 10.55 0.69 13.08
C ALA A 282 11.24 0.69 14.45
N ILE A 283 10.46 0.74 15.54
CA ILE A 283 10.97 0.75 16.92
C ILE A 283 11.70 -0.55 17.23
N TYR A 284 11.16 -1.70 16.78
CA TYR A 284 11.82 -2.98 16.93
C TYR A 284 13.17 -2.99 16.16
N LEU A 285 13.16 -2.58 14.88
CA LEU A 285 14.40 -2.46 14.11
C LEU A 285 15.40 -1.50 14.77
N LEU A 286 14.95 -0.38 15.32
CA LEU A 286 15.81 0.57 16.03
C LEU A 286 16.50 -0.10 17.22
N TRP A 287 15.75 -0.83 18.05
CA TRP A 287 16.31 -1.52 19.22
C TRP A 287 17.28 -2.64 18.86
N LYS A 288 17.04 -3.37 17.77
CA LYS A 288 17.89 -4.49 17.35
C LYS A 288 19.12 -4.06 16.53
N THR A 289 18.96 -3.08 15.65
CA THR A 289 20.06 -2.63 14.76
C THR A 289 20.87 -1.49 15.35
N ARG A 290 20.24 -0.65 16.18
CA ARG A 290 20.78 0.63 16.67
C ARG A 290 21.21 1.60 15.56
N ARG A 291 20.81 1.35 14.31
CA ARG A 291 21.15 2.17 13.13
C ARG A 291 20.26 3.40 13.02
N PRO A 292 20.67 4.42 12.24
CA PRO A 292 19.76 5.50 11.90
C PRO A 292 18.57 4.99 11.09
N ILE A 293 17.37 5.50 11.40
CA ILE A 293 16.11 5.10 10.76
C ILE A 293 15.33 6.32 10.30
N PHE A 294 14.87 6.26 9.05
CA PHE A 294 13.91 7.18 8.46
C PHE A 294 12.55 6.51 8.31
N LEU A 295 11.49 7.19 8.75
CA LEU A 295 10.11 6.77 8.49
C LEU A 295 9.45 7.76 7.53
N VAL A 296 9.04 7.24 6.40
CA VAL A 296 8.47 8.01 5.29
C VAL A 296 7.02 7.57 5.13
N GLY A 297 6.09 8.51 5.33
CA GLY A 297 4.67 8.30 5.10
C GLY A 297 4.20 9.01 3.84
N ASN A 298 3.18 8.46 3.18
CA ASN A 298 2.52 9.14 2.07
C ASN A 298 1.30 9.92 2.58
N LEU A 299 1.47 11.22 2.80
CA LEU A 299 0.41 12.11 3.28
C LEU A 299 -0.82 12.13 2.36
N SER A 300 -0.63 12.00 1.05
CA SER A 300 -1.70 12.07 0.05
C SER A 300 -2.69 10.90 0.12
N VAL A 301 -2.39 9.84 0.87
CA VAL A 301 -3.28 8.69 1.05
C VAL A 301 -3.52 8.31 2.52
N SER A 302 -3.03 9.10 3.48
CA SER A 302 -3.00 8.75 4.92
C SER A 302 -4.36 8.82 5.65
N LEU A 303 -5.48 8.79 4.92
CA LEU A 303 -6.86 8.84 5.45
C LEU A 303 -7.12 10.01 6.43
N THR A 304 -6.34 11.08 6.33
CA THR A 304 -6.39 12.22 7.27
C THR A 304 -7.64 13.07 7.06
N LEU A 305 -8.06 13.79 8.10
CA LEU A 305 -9.19 14.73 7.99
C LEU A 305 -8.87 15.88 7.02
N SER A 306 -7.63 16.38 7.06
CA SER A 306 -7.13 17.31 6.05
C SER A 306 -7.00 16.58 4.71
N LYS A 307 -7.54 17.16 3.64
CA LYS A 307 -7.52 16.60 2.28
C LYS A 307 -6.77 17.50 1.29
N PRO A 308 -5.47 17.79 1.51
CA PRO A 308 -4.71 18.65 0.59
C PRO A 308 -4.71 18.14 -0.85
N GLU A 309 -4.83 16.83 -1.07
CA GLU A 309 -4.95 16.20 -2.37
C GLU A 309 -6.17 16.66 -3.20
N LEU A 310 -7.18 17.25 -2.55
CA LEU A 310 -8.34 17.84 -3.22
C LEU A 310 -8.15 19.33 -3.52
N ASP A 311 -7.11 19.96 -2.98
CA ASP A 311 -6.82 21.37 -3.21
C ASP A 311 -6.03 21.55 -4.50
N LEU A 312 -6.32 22.65 -5.20
CA LEU A 312 -5.66 23.02 -6.45
C LEU A 312 -4.60 24.07 -6.20
N VAL A 313 -3.49 23.93 -6.91
CA VAL A 313 -2.39 24.88 -6.88
C VAL A 313 -2.09 25.33 -8.31
N ARG A 314 -1.92 26.63 -8.49
CA ARG A 314 -1.55 27.23 -9.77
C ARG A 314 -0.11 26.86 -10.10
N VAL A 315 0.10 26.41 -11.33
CA VAL A 315 1.43 26.13 -11.89
C VAL A 315 1.67 27.07 -13.05
N VAL A 316 2.89 27.58 -13.14
CA VAL A 316 3.37 28.32 -14.30
C VAL A 316 4.16 27.31 -15.16
N PRO A 317 3.64 26.87 -16.32
CA PRO A 317 4.39 25.99 -17.21
C PRO A 317 5.67 26.67 -17.67
N GLU A 318 6.77 25.92 -17.78
CA GLU A 318 8.05 26.45 -18.32
C GLU A 318 7.89 26.99 -19.75
N THR A 319 6.95 26.43 -20.52
CA THR A 319 6.62 26.87 -21.88
C THR A 319 5.86 28.20 -21.94
N ALA A 320 5.26 28.64 -20.83
CA ALA A 320 4.46 29.87 -20.76
C ALA A 320 5.29 31.11 -20.41
N ILE A 321 6.61 30.95 -20.16
CA ILE A 321 7.51 32.06 -19.77
C ILE A 321 7.58 33.14 -20.86
N ASN A 322 7.17 32.85 -22.10
CA ASN A 322 7.22 33.77 -23.23
C ASN A 322 5.86 34.32 -23.70
N ASN A 323 4.72 33.91 -23.13
CA ASN A 323 3.38 34.35 -23.56
C ASN A 323 2.52 34.81 -22.37
N ASP A 324 2.42 36.12 -22.17
CA ASP A 324 1.71 36.78 -21.07
C ASP A 324 0.16 36.67 -21.11
N GLY A 325 -0.37 35.78 -21.97
CA GLY A 325 -1.82 35.63 -22.25
C GLY A 325 -2.41 34.25 -21.97
N ASP A 326 -1.61 33.27 -21.53
CA ASP A 326 -2.11 31.90 -21.34
C ASP A 326 -2.95 31.74 -20.05
N ALA A 327 -4.07 31.03 -20.17
CA ALA A 327 -4.97 30.74 -19.06
C ALA A 327 -4.22 30.00 -17.92
N PRO A 328 -4.52 30.30 -16.64
CA PRO A 328 -3.83 29.66 -15.53
C PRO A 328 -4.04 28.14 -15.56
N VAL A 329 -2.93 27.40 -15.47
CA VAL A 329 -2.93 25.94 -15.37
C VAL A 329 -2.86 25.54 -13.90
N TYR A 330 -3.62 24.51 -13.53
CA TYR A 330 -3.69 24.03 -12.15
C TYR A 330 -3.25 22.58 -12.05
N ARG A 331 -2.74 22.21 -10.88
CA ARG A 331 -2.58 20.81 -10.48
C ARG A 331 -3.14 20.59 -9.10
N ARG A 332 -3.44 19.33 -8.76
CA ARG A 332 -3.74 18.96 -7.37
C ARG A 332 -2.49 19.07 -6.51
N LYS A 333 -2.63 19.43 -5.24
CA LYS A 333 -1.55 19.50 -4.24
C LYS A 333 -1.11 18.10 -3.78
N ILE A 334 -0.78 17.26 -4.74
CA ILE A 334 -0.29 15.88 -4.56
C ILE A 334 1.18 15.86 -4.95
N GLN A 335 1.99 15.20 -4.13
CA GLN A 335 3.40 14.98 -4.45
C GLN A 335 3.54 13.86 -5.47
N THR A 336 4.08 14.17 -6.64
CA THR A 336 4.41 13.16 -7.66
C THR A 336 5.50 12.21 -7.13
N LEU A 337 5.62 11.02 -7.71
CA LEU A 337 6.68 10.07 -7.32
C LEU A 337 8.08 10.64 -7.57
N ALA A 338 8.24 11.44 -8.62
CA ALA A 338 9.45 12.20 -8.91
C ALA A 338 9.78 13.19 -7.78
N GLU A 339 8.82 14.03 -7.36
CA GLU A 339 8.99 14.96 -6.24
C GLU A 339 9.31 14.25 -4.92
N GLN A 340 8.64 13.12 -4.65
CA GLN A 340 8.92 12.30 -3.46
C GLN A 340 10.33 11.69 -3.50
N SER A 341 10.78 11.22 -4.66
CA SER A 341 12.13 10.64 -4.84
C SER A 341 13.23 11.68 -4.69
N LEU A 342 13.04 12.88 -5.25
CA LEU A 342 13.94 14.02 -5.02
C LEU A 342 13.98 14.41 -3.55
N SER A 343 12.83 14.37 -2.86
CA SER A 343 12.76 14.65 -1.43
C SER A 343 13.47 13.57 -0.60
N LEU A 344 13.41 12.29 -0.97
CA LEU A 344 14.19 11.22 -0.34
C LEU A 344 15.70 11.43 -0.50
N LYS A 345 16.15 11.85 -1.68
CA LYS A 345 17.55 12.20 -1.91
C LYS A 345 17.96 13.37 -1.02
N ALA A 346 17.20 14.47 -1.05
CA ALA A 346 17.47 15.64 -0.22
C ALA A 346 17.42 15.34 1.28
N MET A 347 16.56 14.40 1.70
CA MET A 347 16.53 13.88 3.07
C MET A 347 17.86 13.21 3.44
N LEU A 348 18.36 12.30 2.61
CA LEU A 348 19.64 11.64 2.86
C LEU A 348 20.81 12.64 2.89
N ASP A 349 20.86 13.55 1.92
CA ASP A 349 21.89 14.60 1.85
C ASP A 349 21.86 15.50 3.11
N ARG A 350 20.67 15.89 3.58
CA ARG A 350 20.48 16.73 4.79
C ARG A 350 21.02 16.08 6.06
N HIS A 351 20.96 14.74 6.15
CA HIS A 351 21.42 13.99 7.31
C HIS A 351 22.80 13.37 7.13
N GLY A 352 23.54 13.78 6.09
CA GLY A 352 24.94 13.39 5.88
C GLY A 352 25.13 11.96 5.38
N PHE A 353 24.16 11.42 4.63
CA PHE A 353 24.26 10.10 4.00
C PHE A 353 24.54 10.24 2.49
N PRO A 354 25.81 10.31 2.07
CA PRO A 354 26.17 10.52 0.66
C PRO A 354 25.82 9.31 -0.22
N PRO A 355 25.81 9.47 -1.55
CA PRO A 355 25.74 8.33 -2.46
C PRO A 355 26.98 7.43 -2.29
N ARG A 356 26.83 6.15 -2.66
CA ARG A 356 27.94 5.18 -2.73
C ARG A 356 29.01 5.69 -3.72
N SER A 357 30.28 5.61 -3.33
CA SER A 357 31.40 5.89 -4.24
C SER A 357 31.52 4.79 -5.31
N ASN A 358 31.90 5.18 -6.53
CA ASN A 358 32.21 4.22 -7.59
C ASN A 358 33.44 3.38 -7.17
N GLU A 359 33.42 2.07 -7.46
CA GLU A 359 34.33 1.02 -6.99
C GLU A 359 35.84 1.16 -7.33
N HIS A 360 36.39 2.34 -7.64
CA HIS A 360 37.72 2.47 -8.27
C HIS A 360 38.70 3.51 -7.67
N LYS A 361 38.65 3.82 -6.37
CA LYS A 361 39.75 4.56 -5.71
C LYS A 361 40.11 3.96 -4.35
N ASP A 362 41.23 3.26 -4.31
CA ASP A 362 41.77 2.49 -3.17
C ASP A 362 42.45 3.33 -2.08
N THR A 363 42.28 4.65 -2.04
CA THR A 363 43.16 5.54 -1.24
C THR A 363 42.54 6.22 -0.02
N GLU A 364 41.26 6.02 0.33
CA GLU A 364 40.65 6.65 1.51
C GLU A 364 39.73 5.67 2.28
N PRO A 365 39.57 5.80 3.61
CA PRO A 365 38.67 4.95 4.38
C PRO A 365 37.23 5.08 3.86
N ARG A 366 36.68 3.95 3.40
CA ARG A 366 35.38 3.82 2.74
C ARG A 366 34.25 4.39 3.62
N GLN A 367 33.71 5.55 3.28
CA GLN A 367 32.38 5.95 3.76
C GLN A 367 31.35 5.03 3.08
N ALA A 368 30.63 4.24 3.88
CA ALA A 368 29.53 3.41 3.40
C ALA A 368 28.32 4.29 3.04
N GLY A 369 28.33 4.85 1.83
CA GLY A 369 27.22 5.65 1.30
C GLY A 369 25.96 4.81 1.01
N GLY A 370 24.85 5.51 0.76
CA GLY A 370 23.54 4.93 0.43
C GLY A 370 22.75 4.43 1.64
N ALA A 371 21.55 3.88 1.37
CA ALA A 371 20.58 3.45 2.36
C ALA A 371 19.97 2.09 2.01
N PHE A 372 19.45 1.38 3.02
CA PHE A 372 18.64 0.18 2.84
C PHE A 372 17.16 0.53 2.89
N LEU A 373 16.41 0.24 1.83
CA LEU A 373 15.01 0.65 1.71
C LEU A 373 14.08 -0.51 2.04
N ILE A 374 13.07 -0.27 2.88
CA ILE A 374 12.02 -1.21 3.20
C ILE A 374 10.69 -0.58 2.77
N GLY A 375 10.09 -1.09 1.71
CA GLY A 375 8.79 -0.64 1.22
C GLY A 375 7.71 -1.65 1.54
N HIS A 376 6.55 -1.18 2.00
CA HIS A 376 5.36 -2.02 2.19
C HIS A 376 4.22 -1.53 1.29
N SER A 377 3.58 -2.44 0.55
CA SER A 377 2.40 -2.14 -0.26
C SER A 377 2.67 -0.94 -1.18
N LEU A 378 1.88 0.13 -1.12
CA LEU A 378 2.09 1.39 -1.85
C LEU A 378 3.48 2.02 -1.64
N GLY A 379 4.12 1.82 -0.48
CA GLY A 379 5.49 2.28 -0.23
C GLY A 379 6.52 1.61 -1.15
N THR A 380 6.21 0.44 -1.72
CA THR A 380 7.05 -0.18 -2.74
C THR A 380 7.09 0.60 -4.05
N CYS A 381 6.07 1.42 -4.36
CA CYS A 381 6.08 2.27 -5.54
C CYS A 381 7.17 3.36 -5.46
N LEU A 382 7.24 4.07 -4.34
CA LEU A 382 8.30 5.06 -4.10
C LEU A 382 9.67 4.39 -3.99
N THR A 383 9.75 3.22 -3.37
CA THR A 383 10.99 2.43 -3.30
C THR A 383 11.50 2.09 -4.70
N ALA A 384 10.64 1.56 -5.57
CA ALA A 384 10.97 1.21 -6.94
C ALA A 384 11.41 2.43 -7.77
N HIS A 385 10.65 3.54 -7.67
CA HIS A 385 10.98 4.78 -8.36
C HIS A 385 12.35 5.33 -7.88
N PHE A 386 12.62 5.30 -6.57
CA PHE A 386 13.90 5.75 -6.03
C PHE A 386 15.08 4.88 -6.47
N VAL A 387 14.92 3.55 -6.51
CA VAL A 387 15.94 2.63 -7.03
C VAL A 387 16.27 2.92 -8.49
N ARG A 388 15.25 3.20 -9.32
CA ARG A 388 15.42 3.52 -10.74
C ARG A 388 16.19 4.82 -10.96
N HIS A 389 15.84 5.87 -10.22
CA HIS A 389 16.34 7.24 -10.48
C HIS A 389 17.54 7.66 -9.62
N HIS A 390 17.75 7.01 -8.47
CA HIS A 390 18.85 7.29 -7.55
C HIS A 390 19.59 6.02 -7.10
N PRO A 391 20.00 5.12 -8.02
CA PRO A 391 20.59 3.82 -7.67
C PRO A 391 21.82 3.93 -6.76
N LYS A 392 22.63 4.98 -6.92
CA LYS A 392 23.81 5.23 -6.08
C LYS A 392 23.50 5.46 -4.60
N TYR A 393 22.27 5.82 -4.26
CA TYR A 393 21.82 5.98 -2.87
C TYR A 393 21.24 4.67 -2.31
N VAL A 394 21.28 3.56 -3.04
CA VAL A 394 20.68 2.28 -2.63
C VAL A 394 21.77 1.23 -2.35
N VAL A 395 21.66 0.60 -1.19
CA VAL A 395 22.47 -0.58 -0.82
C VAL A 395 21.67 -1.87 -1.06
N GLY A 396 20.36 -1.83 -0.86
CA GLY A 396 19.45 -2.94 -1.10
C GLY A 396 18.01 -2.59 -0.73
N THR A 397 17.09 -3.48 -1.06
CA THR A 397 15.66 -3.31 -0.78
C THR A 397 15.02 -4.55 -0.17
N LEU A 398 14.06 -4.32 0.71
CA LEU A 398 13.07 -5.29 1.16
C LEU A 398 11.68 -4.79 0.77
N SER A 399 10.99 -5.50 -0.12
CA SER A 399 9.66 -5.12 -0.61
C SER A 399 8.64 -6.12 -0.07
N ILE A 400 7.76 -5.66 0.82
CA ILE A 400 6.74 -6.46 1.49
C ILE A 400 5.39 -6.20 0.80
N ASP A 401 4.74 -7.26 0.36
CA ASP A 401 3.50 -7.24 -0.45
C ASP A 401 3.63 -6.29 -1.65
N PRO A 402 4.54 -6.61 -2.61
CA PRO A 402 5.04 -5.65 -3.59
C PRO A 402 4.06 -5.38 -4.73
N ILE A 403 3.33 -4.26 -4.65
CA ILE A 403 2.46 -3.80 -5.75
C ILE A 403 3.24 -3.12 -6.89
N SER A 404 4.55 -2.93 -6.74
CA SER A 404 5.45 -2.43 -7.79
C SER A 404 5.86 -3.52 -8.79
N VAL A 405 5.56 -4.78 -8.51
CA VAL A 405 5.88 -5.94 -9.36
C VAL A 405 4.57 -6.45 -9.98
N LEU A 406 4.54 -6.61 -11.31
CA LEU A 406 3.33 -6.94 -12.08
C LEU A 406 2.12 -5.97 -11.92
N PRO A 407 2.28 -4.64 -11.80
CA PRO A 407 1.16 -3.72 -11.60
C PRO A 407 0.21 -3.60 -12.81
N TYR A 408 0.63 -4.09 -13.98
CA TYR A 408 -0.14 -4.11 -15.23
C TYR A 408 -1.04 -5.35 -15.36
N ILE A 409 -1.08 -6.21 -14.35
CA ILE A 409 -2.05 -7.30 -14.25
C ILE A 409 -3.33 -6.74 -13.62
N PRO A 410 -4.51 -7.09 -14.13
CA PRO A 410 -5.74 -6.42 -13.74
C PRO A 410 -6.10 -6.66 -12.27
N ASP A 411 -5.66 -7.76 -11.66
CA ASP A 411 -6.00 -8.13 -10.28
C ASP A 411 -5.78 -7.02 -9.26
N LEU A 412 -4.68 -6.25 -9.38
CA LEU A 412 -4.39 -5.14 -8.47
C LEU A 412 -5.46 -4.05 -8.53
N VAL A 413 -5.68 -3.51 -9.74
CA VAL A 413 -6.60 -2.40 -9.97
C VAL A 413 -8.06 -2.87 -9.82
N ARG A 414 -8.39 -4.03 -10.39
CA ARG A 414 -9.69 -4.70 -10.31
C ARG A 414 -10.06 -5.03 -8.87
N GLY A 415 -9.15 -5.61 -8.09
CA GLY A 415 -9.35 -5.96 -6.68
C GLY A 415 -9.53 -4.73 -5.79
N PHE A 416 -8.71 -3.71 -6.00
CA PHE A 416 -8.73 -2.50 -5.18
C PHE A 416 -9.94 -1.59 -5.44
N LEU A 417 -10.33 -1.42 -6.70
CA LEU A 417 -11.37 -0.46 -7.10
C LEU A 417 -12.72 -1.12 -7.42
N TYR A 418 -12.75 -2.22 -8.17
CA TYR A 418 -13.98 -2.69 -8.83
C TYR A 418 -14.65 -3.88 -8.13
N THR A 419 -13.86 -4.83 -7.63
CA THR A 419 -14.34 -6.13 -7.14
C THR A 419 -15.11 -5.99 -5.85
N GLU A 420 -16.36 -6.49 -5.80
CA GLU A 420 -17.14 -6.54 -4.57
C GLU A 420 -16.43 -7.39 -3.51
N PRO A 421 -16.37 -6.90 -2.26
CA PRO A 421 -15.68 -7.63 -1.21
C PRO A 421 -16.46 -8.92 -0.90
N LYS A 422 -15.71 -10.01 -0.75
CA LYS A 422 -16.21 -11.32 -0.30
C LYS A 422 -15.66 -11.71 1.08
N THR A 423 -14.60 -11.05 1.51
CA THR A 423 -13.93 -11.27 2.79
C THR A 423 -13.85 -9.97 3.59
N VAL A 424 -13.64 -10.09 4.90
CA VAL A 424 -13.43 -8.92 5.79
C VAL A 424 -12.19 -8.11 5.36
N GLY A 425 -11.12 -8.77 4.89
CA GLY A 425 -9.95 -8.08 4.37
C GLY A 425 -10.26 -7.24 3.12
N GLN A 426 -11.05 -7.80 2.20
CA GLN A 426 -11.51 -7.06 1.01
C GLN A 426 -12.46 -5.91 1.37
N LEU A 427 -13.29 -6.06 2.43
CA LEU A 427 -14.10 -4.96 2.94
C LEU A 427 -13.25 -3.80 3.43
N LEU A 428 -12.20 -4.10 4.20
CA LEU A 428 -11.30 -3.06 4.69
C LEU A 428 -10.63 -2.34 3.53
N VAL A 429 -10.14 -3.09 2.53
CA VAL A 429 -9.62 -2.51 1.28
C VAL A 429 -10.68 -1.60 0.65
N ARG A 430 -11.95 -2.03 0.59
CA ARG A 430 -13.06 -1.21 0.04
C ARG A 430 -13.33 0.06 0.86
N VAL A 431 -13.27 -0.02 2.19
CA VAL A 431 -13.45 1.14 3.08
C VAL A 431 -12.33 2.15 2.86
N ILE A 432 -11.09 1.71 2.68
CA ILE A 432 -9.95 2.58 2.39
C ILE A 432 -10.02 3.12 0.96
N SER A 433 -10.28 2.27 -0.03
CA SER A 433 -10.19 2.62 -1.45
C SER A 433 -11.24 3.62 -1.91
N ARG A 434 -12.41 3.65 -1.24
CA ARG A 434 -13.49 4.60 -1.55
C ARG A 434 -13.45 5.87 -0.70
N GLU A 435 -12.42 6.09 0.10
CA GLU A 435 -12.20 7.39 0.74
C GLU A 435 -11.85 8.45 -0.34
N ILE A 436 -12.41 9.66 -0.25
CA ILE A 436 -12.33 10.66 -1.34
C ILE A 436 -10.88 11.04 -1.73
N GLY A 437 -9.98 11.18 -0.76
CA GLY A 437 -8.58 11.47 -1.00
C GLY A 437 -7.87 10.31 -1.68
N VAL A 438 -7.96 9.11 -1.08
CA VAL A 438 -7.40 7.87 -1.65
C VAL A 438 -7.93 7.58 -3.05
N ALA A 439 -9.24 7.62 -3.26
CA ALA A 439 -9.86 7.39 -4.56
C ALA A 439 -9.35 8.39 -5.60
N THR A 440 -9.21 9.67 -5.23
CA THR A 440 -8.66 10.70 -6.11
C THR A 440 -7.21 10.41 -6.51
N VAL A 441 -6.35 10.06 -5.55
CA VAL A 441 -4.94 9.73 -5.84
C VAL A 441 -4.85 8.48 -6.71
N ILE A 442 -5.53 7.40 -6.33
CA ILE A 442 -5.43 6.12 -7.05
C ILE A 442 -6.03 6.22 -8.46
N GLN A 443 -7.15 6.92 -8.64
CA GLN A 443 -7.81 7.02 -9.94
C GLN A 443 -7.31 8.17 -10.81
N ARG A 444 -6.40 9.05 -10.34
CA ARG A 444 -5.89 10.15 -11.19
C ARG A 444 -4.37 10.28 -11.21
N HIS A 445 -3.67 9.65 -10.28
CA HIS A 445 -2.23 9.83 -10.07
C HIS A 445 -1.48 8.50 -9.88
N PHE A 446 -2.14 7.34 -9.98
CA PHE A 446 -1.50 6.02 -9.91
C PHE A 446 -1.15 5.51 -11.31
N HIS A 447 -0.04 6.03 -11.84
CA HIS A 447 0.49 5.65 -13.14
C HIS A 447 1.53 4.54 -12.98
N TRP A 448 1.13 3.30 -13.30
CA TRP A 448 1.94 2.11 -13.02
C TRP A 448 3.34 2.13 -13.65
N PHE A 449 3.50 2.76 -14.81
CA PHE A 449 4.78 2.88 -15.49
C PHE A 449 5.82 3.68 -14.70
N GLU A 450 5.41 4.58 -13.81
CA GLU A 450 6.32 5.37 -12.99
C GLU A 450 7.07 4.49 -11.97
N PHE A 451 6.47 3.39 -11.51
CA PHE A 451 7.01 2.59 -10.41
C PHE A 451 7.15 1.10 -10.70
N VAL A 452 6.79 0.63 -11.90
CA VAL A 452 6.93 -0.79 -12.26
C VAL A 452 8.38 -1.27 -12.16
N MET A 453 8.59 -2.40 -11.50
CA MET A 453 9.84 -3.14 -11.58
C MET A 453 9.64 -4.36 -12.46
N PHE A 454 10.58 -4.61 -13.37
CA PHE A 454 10.66 -5.83 -14.14
C PHE A 454 11.85 -6.68 -13.68
N PRO A 455 11.76 -7.39 -12.53
CA PRO A 455 12.81 -8.26 -12.02
C PRO A 455 13.44 -9.24 -13.01
N HIS A 456 12.73 -9.67 -14.06
CA HIS A 456 13.27 -10.58 -15.08
C HIS A 456 14.20 -9.89 -16.08
N LEU A 457 14.18 -8.55 -16.14
CA LEU A 457 15.07 -7.74 -16.95
C LEU A 457 16.30 -7.32 -16.14
N ASP A 458 17.45 -7.39 -16.78
CA ASP A 458 18.70 -6.87 -16.23
C ASP A 458 18.79 -5.35 -16.43
N GLN A 459 19.27 -4.61 -15.43
CA GLN A 459 19.30 -3.14 -15.46
C GLN A 459 20.14 -2.54 -16.60
N PRO A 460 21.33 -3.07 -16.96
CA PRO A 460 22.09 -2.63 -18.13
C PRO A 460 21.31 -2.77 -19.46
N GLY A 461 20.37 -3.72 -19.53
CA GLY A 461 19.50 -3.91 -20.69
C GLY A 461 18.23 -3.07 -20.67
N SER A 462 17.78 -2.64 -19.48
CA SER A 462 16.61 -1.76 -19.32
C SER A 462 16.64 -1.02 -17.97
N PRO A 463 16.39 0.31 -17.94
CA PRO A 463 16.27 1.06 -16.68
C PRO A 463 15.10 0.59 -15.80
N LEU A 464 14.19 -0.23 -16.32
CA LEU A 464 13.07 -0.81 -15.59
C LEU A 464 13.43 -2.15 -14.90
N GLY A 465 14.59 -2.71 -15.25
CA GLY A 465 15.14 -3.93 -14.66
C GLY A 465 15.71 -3.69 -13.26
N VAL A 466 16.30 -4.75 -12.71
CA VAL A 466 16.85 -4.73 -11.34
C VAL A 466 18.37 -4.90 -11.40
N SER A 467 19.11 -4.13 -10.60
CA SER A 467 20.57 -4.15 -10.64
C SER A 467 21.16 -5.34 -9.89
N ALA A 468 22.21 -5.95 -10.44
CA ALA A 468 23.10 -6.85 -9.69
C ALA A 468 23.91 -6.15 -8.60
N SER A 469 24.08 -4.82 -8.67
CA SER A 469 24.78 -4.04 -7.64
C SER A 469 23.99 -3.84 -6.34
N HIS A 470 22.72 -4.23 -6.33
CA HIS A 470 21.80 -4.07 -5.21
C HIS A 470 21.17 -5.42 -4.87
N ARG A 471 20.93 -5.67 -3.59
CA ARG A 471 20.22 -6.88 -3.16
C ARG A 471 18.75 -6.57 -3.01
N HIS A 472 17.91 -7.34 -3.68
CA HIS A 472 16.46 -7.20 -3.65
C HIS A 472 15.84 -8.45 -3.04
N HIS A 473 15.06 -8.25 -1.96
CA HIS A 473 14.29 -9.31 -1.33
C HIS A 473 12.80 -8.96 -1.32
N PHE A 474 11.95 -9.92 -1.62
CA PHE A 474 10.50 -9.75 -1.64
C PHE A 474 9.83 -10.61 -0.57
N VAL A 475 8.90 -10.05 0.20
CA VAL A 475 8.06 -10.79 1.14
C VAL A 475 6.65 -10.81 0.59
N LEU A 476 6.09 -12.01 0.42
CA LEU A 476 4.78 -12.21 -0.20
C LEU A 476 3.81 -12.81 0.82
N SER A 477 2.62 -12.23 0.94
CA SER A 477 1.54 -12.81 1.74
C SER A 477 0.71 -13.80 0.90
N GLU A 478 0.47 -15.02 1.39
CA GLU A 478 -0.24 -16.07 0.62
C GLU A 478 -1.71 -15.73 0.30
N HIS A 479 -2.42 -15.07 1.22
CA HIS A 479 -3.82 -14.65 1.06
C HIS A 479 -3.93 -13.13 0.81
N ASP A 480 -2.97 -12.57 0.08
CA ASP A 480 -3.01 -11.17 -0.32
C ASP A 480 -4.26 -10.86 -1.17
N ALA A 481 -4.98 -9.80 -0.80
CA ALA A 481 -6.22 -9.40 -1.47
C ALA A 481 -5.99 -8.52 -2.71
N LEU A 482 -4.76 -8.04 -2.92
CA LEU A 482 -4.38 -7.10 -3.98
C LEU A 482 -3.52 -7.75 -5.05
N VAL A 483 -2.59 -8.63 -4.66
CA VAL A 483 -1.66 -9.28 -5.59
C VAL A 483 -1.75 -10.79 -5.49
N ASN A 484 -1.70 -11.48 -6.63
CA ASN A 484 -1.75 -12.93 -6.65
C ASN A 484 -0.38 -13.52 -6.23
N HIS A 485 -0.33 -14.14 -5.06
CA HIS A 485 0.88 -14.78 -4.51
C HIS A 485 1.53 -15.76 -5.49
N ALA A 486 0.76 -16.71 -6.03
CA ALA A 486 1.29 -17.78 -6.88
C ALA A 486 1.89 -17.21 -8.18
N GLN A 487 1.23 -16.20 -8.75
CA GLN A 487 1.73 -15.51 -9.93
C GLN A 487 3.01 -14.72 -9.64
N LEU A 488 3.05 -13.96 -8.53
CA LEU A 488 4.25 -13.22 -8.12
C LEU A 488 5.43 -14.16 -7.82
N ALA A 489 5.21 -15.24 -7.08
CA ALA A 489 6.24 -16.21 -6.74
C ALA A 489 6.83 -16.86 -8.00
N ARG A 490 5.97 -17.28 -8.94
CA ARG A 490 6.40 -17.84 -10.23
C ARG A 490 7.14 -16.83 -11.09
N TYR A 491 6.71 -15.57 -11.09
CA TYR A 491 7.36 -14.50 -11.84
C TYR A 491 8.73 -14.13 -11.25
N LEU A 492 8.82 -13.98 -9.92
CA LEU A 492 10.07 -13.67 -9.23
C LEU A 492 11.10 -14.79 -9.33
N ALA A 493 10.68 -16.04 -9.51
CA ALA A 493 11.57 -17.15 -9.82
C ALA A 493 12.32 -16.99 -11.16
N MET A 494 11.87 -16.09 -12.04
CA MET A 494 12.53 -15.75 -13.31
C MET A 494 13.45 -14.51 -13.21
N ALA A 495 13.60 -13.91 -12.03
CA ALA A 495 14.32 -12.66 -11.89
C ALA A 495 15.80 -12.76 -12.30
N ARG A 496 16.32 -11.72 -12.95
CA ARG A 496 17.71 -11.55 -13.38
C ARG A 496 18.19 -10.16 -12.96
N PRO A 497 19.17 -10.04 -12.03
CA PRO A 497 19.85 -11.11 -11.29
C PRO A 497 18.90 -11.86 -10.34
N ASN A 498 19.33 -13.02 -9.82
CA ASN A 498 18.51 -13.82 -8.89
C ASN A 498 18.08 -12.99 -7.66
N CYS A 499 16.85 -12.50 -7.70
CA CYS A 499 16.18 -11.94 -6.54
C CYS A 499 15.78 -13.06 -5.58
N THR A 500 15.68 -12.74 -4.29
CA THR A 500 15.21 -13.69 -3.29
C THR A 500 13.81 -13.31 -2.83
N PHE A 501 13.00 -14.29 -2.46
CA PHE A 501 11.68 -14.01 -1.87
C PHE A 501 11.34 -15.00 -0.76
N THR A 502 10.47 -14.56 0.15
CA THR A 502 9.94 -15.35 1.26
C THR A 502 8.42 -15.24 1.26
N SER A 503 7.72 -16.36 1.47
CA SER A 503 6.26 -16.38 1.58
C SER A 503 5.82 -16.47 3.05
N LEU A 504 4.82 -15.68 3.41
CA LEU A 504 4.18 -15.68 4.72
C LEU A 504 2.92 -16.54 4.64
N GLN A 505 2.94 -17.66 5.37
CA GLN A 505 1.89 -18.67 5.26
C GLN A 505 0.54 -18.13 5.74
N ALA A 506 -0.52 -18.37 4.98
CA ALA A 506 -1.88 -17.94 5.29
C ALA A 506 -2.08 -16.44 5.63
N ALA A 507 -1.08 -15.59 5.41
CA ALA A 507 -1.12 -14.19 5.80
C ALA A 507 -2.00 -13.38 4.82
N PRO A 508 -2.86 -12.49 5.31
CA PRO A 508 -3.49 -11.48 4.46
C PRO A 508 -2.46 -10.40 4.07
N HIS A 509 -2.82 -9.53 3.13
CA HIS A 509 -2.04 -8.31 2.84
C HIS A 509 -1.74 -7.53 4.13
N ALA A 510 -0.50 -7.06 4.29
CA ALA A 510 0.01 -6.42 5.50
C ALA A 510 0.01 -7.33 6.76
N GLY A 511 -0.19 -8.63 6.61
CA GLY A 511 -0.26 -9.59 7.72
C GLY A 511 1.01 -9.65 8.56
N PHE A 512 2.15 -9.21 8.01
CA PHE A 512 3.41 -9.12 8.75
C PHE A 512 3.37 -8.15 9.94
N LEU A 513 2.51 -7.14 9.92
CA LEU A 513 2.42 -6.18 11.03
C LEU A 513 1.84 -6.82 12.31
N PHE A 514 1.05 -7.88 12.15
CA PHE A 514 0.27 -8.48 13.23
C PHE A 514 0.72 -9.89 13.57
N PHE A 515 0.92 -10.72 12.55
CA PHE A 515 1.14 -12.16 12.70
C PHE A 515 2.61 -12.55 12.51
N TYR A 516 3.32 -11.84 11.62
CA TYR A 516 4.70 -12.18 11.22
C TYR A 516 5.75 -11.11 11.57
N LEU A 517 5.46 -10.23 12.53
CA LEU A 517 6.36 -9.11 12.84
C LEU A 517 7.76 -9.59 13.21
N ARG A 518 7.85 -10.56 14.13
CA ARG A 518 9.14 -11.12 14.58
C ARG A 518 9.89 -11.80 13.42
N PRO A 519 9.33 -12.77 12.68
CA PRO A 519 9.99 -13.36 11.52
C PRO A 519 10.49 -12.34 10.50
N VAL A 520 9.66 -11.35 10.14
CA VAL A 520 10.04 -10.32 9.15
C VAL A 520 11.14 -9.39 9.68
N VAL A 521 11.12 -9.05 10.97
CA VAL A 521 12.24 -8.35 11.62
C VAL A 521 13.52 -9.17 11.52
N HIS A 522 13.51 -10.45 11.87
CA HIS A 522 14.69 -11.31 11.80
C HIS A 522 15.24 -11.43 10.37
N LEU A 523 14.36 -11.58 9.38
CA LEU A 523 14.71 -11.55 7.96
C LEU A 523 15.37 -10.22 7.58
N SER A 524 14.80 -9.09 8.01
CA SER A 524 15.36 -7.75 7.77
C SER A 524 16.76 -7.62 8.36
N LEU A 525 16.97 -8.10 9.59
CA LEU A 525 18.28 -8.10 10.25
C LEU A 525 19.31 -8.95 9.49
N ALA A 526 18.91 -10.14 9.01
CA ALA A 526 19.77 -11.02 8.24
C ALA A 526 20.21 -10.36 6.91
N LEU A 527 19.28 -9.70 6.22
CA LEU A 527 19.58 -8.94 5.00
C LEU A 527 20.51 -7.76 5.29
N LEU A 528 20.33 -7.05 6.41
CA LEU A 528 21.20 -5.95 6.82
C LEU A 528 22.61 -6.39 7.25
N ALA A 529 22.75 -7.60 7.83
CA ALA A 529 24.03 -8.14 8.30
C ALA A 529 24.91 -8.63 7.15
N SER A 530 24.29 -9.23 6.13
CA SER A 530 24.96 -9.75 4.93
C SER A 530 25.44 -8.66 3.95
N SER A 531 25.48 -7.40 4.40
CA SER A 531 25.95 -6.24 3.62
C SER A 531 27.48 -6.10 3.55
N SER A 532 28.25 -7.05 4.08
CA SER A 532 29.71 -7.12 3.83
C SER A 532 29.97 -7.80 2.47
N PRO A 533 30.92 -7.31 1.65
CA PRO A 533 31.00 -7.65 0.22
C PRO A 533 31.48 -9.07 -0.12
N HIS A 534 31.60 -9.97 0.84
CA HIS A 534 32.08 -11.33 0.59
C HIS A 534 31.06 -12.37 1.03
N LEU A 535 30.81 -13.31 0.10
CA LEU A 535 29.95 -14.50 0.16
C LEU A 535 28.52 -14.33 -0.39
N SER A 536 28.44 -14.21 -1.72
CA SER A 536 27.31 -14.70 -2.49
C SER A 536 27.29 -16.25 -2.45
N ARG A 537 26.70 -16.83 -1.40
CA ARG A 537 26.19 -18.20 -1.48
C ARG A 537 24.70 -18.14 -1.81
N SER A 538 24.33 -18.75 -2.93
CA SER A 538 22.97 -19.00 -3.34
C SER A 538 22.24 -19.81 -2.26
N HIS A 539 21.31 -19.18 -1.54
CA HIS A 539 20.36 -19.93 -0.74
C HIS A 539 19.14 -20.27 -1.61
N PRO A 540 18.67 -21.53 -1.61
CA PRO A 540 17.41 -21.89 -2.26
C PRO A 540 16.24 -21.08 -1.66
N PRO A 541 15.07 -21.02 -2.33
CA PRO A 541 13.89 -20.39 -1.75
C PRO A 541 13.69 -20.85 -0.31
N SER A 542 13.61 -19.89 0.61
CA SER A 542 13.43 -20.20 2.03
C SER A 542 12.06 -20.86 2.19
N PRO A 543 11.94 -21.94 3.00
CA PRO A 543 10.64 -22.55 3.25
C PRO A 543 9.65 -21.50 3.78
N PRO A 544 8.34 -21.65 3.51
CA PRO A 544 7.32 -20.72 4.00
C PRO A 544 7.48 -20.51 5.49
N LEU A 545 7.42 -19.26 5.96
CA LEU A 545 7.47 -18.97 7.39
C LEU A 545 6.16 -19.47 8.02
N PRO A 546 6.19 -20.49 8.90
CA PRO A 546 4.98 -21.01 9.52
C PRO A 546 4.42 -19.99 10.52
N LEU A 547 3.12 -20.09 10.80
CA LEU A 547 2.50 -19.35 11.91
C LEU A 547 3.28 -19.63 13.22
N PRO A 548 3.45 -18.65 14.12
CA PRO A 548 3.99 -18.90 15.45
C PRO A 548 3.10 -19.95 16.13
N ALA A 549 3.68 -21.06 16.60
CA ALA A 549 2.92 -22.11 17.26
C ALA A 549 2.14 -21.52 18.44
N SER A 550 0.82 -21.62 18.41
CA SER A 550 0.00 -21.40 19.61
C SER A 550 0.35 -22.50 20.59
N SER A 551 0.83 -22.16 21.78
CA SER A 551 1.00 -23.13 22.86
C SER A 551 -0.36 -23.73 23.22
N SER A 552 -0.65 -24.92 22.73
CA SER A 552 -1.80 -25.73 23.17
C SER A 552 -1.51 -26.31 24.55
N PRO A 553 -2.48 -26.31 25.48
CA PRO A 553 -2.28 -26.81 26.83
C PRO A 553 -2.46 -28.32 26.86
N THR A 554 -1.41 -29.07 26.53
CA THR A 554 -1.40 -30.54 26.69
C THR A 554 0.00 -30.98 27.07
N ASP A 555 0.26 -31.02 28.38
CA ASP A 555 1.00 -32.09 29.08
C ASP A 555 1.11 -31.74 30.57
N LEU A 556 0.01 -31.94 31.29
CA LEU A 556 -0.02 -31.96 32.75
C LEU A 556 0.28 -33.41 33.20
N LYS A 557 1.56 -33.74 33.35
CA LYS A 557 1.97 -34.91 34.14
C LYS A 557 1.81 -34.58 35.62
N LEU A 558 0.92 -35.30 36.29
CA LEU A 558 0.72 -35.27 37.74
C LEU A 558 2.00 -35.67 38.48
N HIS A 559 2.43 -34.84 39.43
CA HIS A 559 3.13 -35.26 40.65
C HIS A 559 2.83 -34.27 41.80
N PRO A 560 2.95 -34.71 43.07
CA PRO A 560 2.02 -34.32 44.14
C PRO A 560 2.37 -32.99 44.84
N LYS A 561 1.34 -32.40 45.44
CA LYS A 561 1.39 -31.20 46.32
C LYS A 561 2.48 -31.31 47.39
N PRO A 562 3.05 -30.15 47.80
CA PRO A 562 2.80 -29.75 49.19
C PRO A 562 2.49 -28.25 49.42
N SER A 563 1.64 -28.08 50.44
CA SER A 563 1.46 -27.00 51.42
C SER A 563 1.24 -25.52 51.01
N HIS A 564 0.08 -25.04 51.48
CA HIS A 564 -0.39 -23.65 51.52
C HIS A 564 0.51 -22.71 52.33
N LYS A 565 0.85 -21.56 51.74
CA LYS A 565 0.90 -20.24 52.42
C LYS A 565 0.29 -19.18 51.49
N PRO A 566 -0.53 -18.24 51.99
CA PRO A 566 -1.19 -17.25 51.13
C PRO A 566 -0.17 -16.17 50.71
N LYS A 567 -0.06 -15.90 49.40
CA LYS A 567 0.64 -14.72 48.89
C LYS A 567 -0.32 -13.52 48.86
N PRO A 568 0.14 -12.30 49.18
CA PRO A 568 -0.72 -11.12 49.21
C PRO A 568 -1.11 -10.67 47.79
N SER A 569 -2.25 -9.98 47.69
CA SER A 569 -2.82 -9.53 46.41
C SER A 569 -1.94 -8.49 45.71
N PHE A 570 -1.84 -8.64 44.39
CA PHE A 570 -1.11 -7.80 43.43
C PHE A 570 -1.44 -6.28 43.52
N PHE A 571 -2.61 -5.93 44.08
CA PHE A 571 -3.07 -4.54 44.16
C PHE A 571 -2.40 -3.71 45.27
N ARG A 572 -1.72 -4.32 46.24
CA ARG A 572 -1.11 -3.57 47.35
C ARG A 572 0.31 -3.07 47.07
N THR A 573 0.98 -3.56 46.03
CA THR A 573 2.35 -3.16 45.66
C THR A 573 2.40 -1.96 44.71
N LEU A 574 1.26 -1.55 44.14
CA LEU A 574 1.21 -0.46 43.17
C LEU A 574 1.30 0.95 43.80
N PHE A 575 1.15 1.08 45.12
CA PHE A 575 0.98 2.37 45.79
C PHE A 575 2.06 2.75 46.84
N SER A 576 3.19 2.04 46.91
CA SER A 576 4.18 2.30 47.98
C SER A 576 5.55 2.81 47.56
N ASN A 577 5.84 3.06 46.27
CA ASN A 577 7.12 3.67 45.88
C ASN A 577 7.06 4.42 44.53
N PRO A 578 7.20 5.75 44.48
CA PRO A 578 7.15 6.50 43.22
C PRO A 578 8.48 6.59 42.44
N PHE A 579 9.57 5.93 42.89
CA PHE A 579 10.90 6.10 42.26
C PHE A 579 11.75 4.82 42.16
N VAL A 580 11.25 3.77 41.48
CA VAL A 580 12.12 2.66 41.01
C VAL A 580 11.78 2.34 39.53
N PRO A 581 12.76 2.29 38.60
CA PRO A 581 12.50 1.93 37.21
C PRO A 581 12.20 0.43 37.08
N LEU A 582 10.95 0.10 36.75
CA LEU A 582 10.47 -1.25 36.41
C LEU A 582 10.96 -1.70 35.01
N TRP A 583 12.28 -1.80 34.77
CA TRP A 583 12.79 -2.05 33.40
C TRP A 583 13.98 -3.02 33.31
N THR A 584 13.97 -4.12 34.08
CA THR A 584 15.05 -5.13 33.96
C THR A 584 14.63 -6.60 34.01
N SER A 585 13.34 -6.97 33.99
CA SER A 585 13.01 -8.41 33.93
C SER A 585 11.68 -8.71 33.23
N SER A 586 11.74 -9.67 32.30
CA SER A 586 10.68 -10.27 31.46
C SER A 586 10.36 -9.57 30.12
N SER A 587 11.30 -9.63 29.19
CA SER A 587 11.12 -9.21 27.79
C SER A 587 10.15 -10.10 26.99
N ASP A 588 9.82 -11.31 27.43
CA ASP A 588 9.08 -12.26 26.59
C ASP A 588 7.56 -12.18 26.71
N HIS A 589 7.02 -11.74 27.85
CA HIS A 589 5.56 -11.61 28.04
C HIS A 589 5.00 -10.31 27.46
N PHE A 590 5.72 -9.19 27.55
CA PHE A 590 5.25 -7.90 27.02
C PHE A 590 5.10 -7.91 25.48
N ASN A 591 5.92 -8.70 24.80
CA ASN A 591 5.98 -8.76 23.34
C ASN A 591 4.82 -9.53 22.66
N ALA A 592 4.09 -10.38 23.38
CA ALA A 592 2.89 -11.05 22.86
C ALA A 592 1.63 -10.18 23.01
N HIS A 593 1.61 -9.30 24.02
CA HIS A 593 0.48 -8.40 24.25
C HIS A 593 0.46 -7.20 23.29
N LEU A 594 1.61 -6.77 22.77
CA LEU A 594 1.68 -5.60 21.89
C LEU A 594 0.86 -5.77 20.59
N SER A 595 0.87 -6.95 19.96
CA SER A 595 0.04 -7.24 18.77
C SER A 595 -1.46 -7.31 19.08
N VAL A 596 -1.84 -7.74 20.28
CA VAL A 596 -3.23 -7.79 20.75
C VAL A 596 -3.80 -6.38 20.97
N TYR A 597 -3.00 -5.44 21.46
CA TYR A 597 -3.41 -4.03 21.58
C TYR A 597 -3.67 -3.38 20.22
N TRP A 598 -2.90 -3.73 19.18
CA TRP A 598 -3.13 -3.26 17.81
C TRP A 598 -4.32 -3.95 17.14
N LEU A 599 -4.59 -5.23 17.45
CA LEU A 599 -5.82 -5.92 17.07
C LEU A 599 -7.05 -5.24 17.68
N LEU A 600 -7.00 -4.85 18.95
CA LEU A 600 -8.03 -4.04 19.60
C LEU A 600 -8.18 -2.66 18.97
N LEU A 601 -7.07 -2.00 18.63
CA LEU A 601 -7.09 -0.70 17.92
C LEU A 601 -7.72 -0.80 16.53
N PHE A 602 -7.44 -1.90 15.83
CA PHE A 602 -8.00 -2.23 14.52
C PHE A 602 -9.47 -2.63 14.62
N PHE A 603 -9.85 -3.31 15.71
CA PHE A 603 -11.24 -3.60 16.06
C PHE A 603 -12.00 -2.31 16.39
N VAL A 604 -11.39 -1.34 17.07
CA VAL A 604 -11.96 0.00 17.31
C VAL A 604 -12.15 0.78 16.01
N LEU A 605 -11.23 0.64 15.04
CA LEU A 605 -11.41 1.19 13.69
C LEU A 605 -12.55 0.51 12.91
N LEU A 606 -12.80 -0.78 13.16
CA LEU A 606 -13.91 -1.56 12.59
C LEU A 606 -15.26 -1.31 13.30
N VAL A 607 -15.25 -0.96 14.59
CA VAL A 607 -16.42 -0.88 15.48
C VAL A 607 -16.77 0.57 15.84
N GLY A 608 -16.23 1.57 15.14
CA GLY A 608 -16.65 2.98 15.23
C GLY A 608 -18.07 3.27 14.71
N LEU A 609 -18.99 2.31 14.87
CA LEU A 609 -20.43 2.46 14.71
C LEU A 609 -20.96 3.27 15.90
N PRO A 610 -21.70 4.36 15.70
CA PRO A 610 -22.56 4.87 16.76
C PRO A 610 -23.64 3.81 17.03
N SER A 611 -23.83 3.49 18.31
CA SER A 611 -24.93 2.67 18.82
C SER A 611 -26.29 3.19 18.36
#